data_AF-A0A3P1Y4S7-F1
#
_entry.id   AF-A0A3P1Y4S7-F1
#
_cell.length_a   1.000
_cell.length_b   1.000
_cell.length_c   1.000
_cell.angle_alpha   90.00
_cell.angle_beta   90.00
_cell.angle_gamma   90.00
#
_symmetry.space_group_name_H-M   'P 1'
#
loop_
_entity.id
_entity.type
_entity.pdbx_description
1 polymer ?
#
loop_
_entity_poly.entity_id
_entity_poly.type
_entity_poly.pdbx_seq_one_letter_code
_entity_poly.pdbx_strand_id
1 'polypeptide(L)'
;MDTDKTEEMRLDLSSGVSFERYVELWDEESGRILLEQARTPRESAVFGEAVGKFAGSIVLAVFSKVGCPDCLFLAPFLKRMEDRNPRIRVVFFRREDHLKLVLAATGVTRVPTVLPFTNGGVLLKGAFVGHPRRVDEDWEAAGDASSRRAVTQAYRSGEAYGPDLEKELLALLQSDSPFGRAGEGVRSASLGFSSQIVYLPYPDPRRAADFYERHLKLELLQASETLRLYRVSDSSLLGIVRGPRAEWGRSDASVEHPDSVAVTLVTDDAIGWHDSLRAQGVPVGDYAFMYQEKVPFRRFLINDPEGYTLEVRQFVDAGPS
;
A
#
# COMPACT_ATOMS: atom_id res chain seq x y z
N MET A 1 -7.22 26.00 -2.86
CA MET A 1 -5.74 25.99 -2.85
C MET A 1 -5.36 24.52 -2.83
N ASP A 2 -5.36 23.89 -4.01
CA ASP A 2 -5.44 22.43 -4.18
C ASP A 2 -4.40 21.91 -5.17
N THR A 3 -3.41 22.75 -5.47
CA THR A 3 -2.41 22.53 -6.52
C THR A 3 -1.25 21.64 -6.08
N ASP A 4 -1.15 21.29 -4.80
CA ASP A 4 0.01 20.59 -4.21
C ASP A 4 -0.14 19.06 -4.20
N LYS A 5 -1.37 18.54 -4.15
CA LYS A 5 -1.63 17.09 -3.98
C LYS A 5 -1.59 16.29 -5.28
N THR A 6 -1.90 16.93 -6.42
CA THR A 6 -1.80 16.31 -7.75
C THR A 6 -0.35 16.23 -8.26
N GLU A 7 0.57 16.99 -7.67
CA GLU A 7 2.01 16.91 -7.97
C GLU A 7 2.64 15.65 -7.37
N GLU A 8 2.18 15.18 -6.21
CA GLU A 8 2.79 14.02 -5.53
C GLU A 8 2.75 12.72 -6.33
N MET A 9 1.75 12.53 -7.20
CA MET A 9 1.59 11.33 -8.04
C MET A 9 2.16 11.50 -9.46
N ARG A 10 3.04 12.50 -9.64
CA ARG A 10 3.77 12.72 -10.88
C ARG A 10 5.26 12.52 -10.69
N LEU A 11 5.92 12.09 -11.76
CA LEU A 11 7.36 11.92 -11.80
C LEU A 11 7.92 12.51 -13.09
N ASP A 12 8.97 13.32 -12.97
CA ASP A 12 9.77 13.71 -14.13
C ASP A 12 10.59 12.51 -14.60
N LEU A 13 10.04 11.80 -15.59
CA LEU A 13 10.64 10.60 -16.16
C LEU A 13 11.92 10.85 -16.97
N SER A 14 12.31 12.11 -17.18
CA SER A 14 13.55 12.47 -17.88
C SER A 14 14.77 12.49 -16.94
N SER A 15 14.54 12.60 -15.63
CA SER A 15 15.59 12.63 -14.61
C SER A 15 16.16 11.25 -14.26
N GLY A 16 15.48 10.17 -14.67
CA GLY A 16 15.95 8.80 -14.47
C GLY A 16 16.90 8.32 -15.56
N VAL A 17 17.51 7.15 -15.34
CA VAL A 17 18.54 6.60 -16.23
C VAL A 17 18.06 5.34 -16.96
N SER A 18 18.64 5.06 -18.14
CA SER A 18 18.40 3.82 -18.88
C SER A 18 19.00 2.60 -18.15
N PHE A 19 18.67 1.39 -18.60
CA PHE A 19 19.28 0.18 -18.08
C PHE A 19 20.81 0.17 -18.22
N GLU A 20 21.35 0.60 -19.36
CA GLU A 20 22.80 0.62 -19.61
C GLU A 20 23.50 1.57 -18.65
N ARG A 21 22.95 2.78 -18.47
CA ARG A 21 23.50 3.75 -17.51
C ARG A 21 23.29 3.30 -16.06
N TYR A 22 22.20 2.58 -15.78
CA TYR A 22 21.97 1.97 -14.47
C TYR A 22 23.05 0.93 -14.15
N VAL A 23 23.39 0.06 -15.10
CA VAL A 23 24.46 -0.96 -14.97
C VAL A 23 25.81 -0.30 -14.65
N GLU A 24 26.13 0.83 -15.27
CA GLU A 24 27.38 1.57 -15.00
C GLU A 24 27.51 2.08 -13.56
N LEU A 25 26.40 2.12 -12.79
CA LEU A 25 26.43 2.48 -11.37
C LEU A 25 26.84 1.33 -10.45
N TRP A 26 26.89 0.10 -10.97
CA TRP A 26 27.25 -1.10 -10.22
C TRP A 26 28.75 -1.39 -10.29
N ASP A 27 29.23 -2.24 -9.38
CA ASP A 27 30.55 -2.83 -9.51
C ASP A 27 30.64 -3.71 -10.77
N GLU A 28 31.86 -3.95 -11.24
CA GLU A 28 32.13 -4.62 -12.51
C GLU A 28 31.53 -6.04 -12.58
N GLU A 29 31.56 -6.79 -11.48
CA GLU A 29 31.02 -8.14 -11.41
C GLU A 29 29.49 -8.15 -11.52
N SER A 30 28.83 -7.36 -10.69
CA SER A 30 27.37 -7.20 -10.72
C SER A 30 26.88 -6.64 -12.05
N GLY A 31 27.60 -5.67 -12.62
CA GLY A 31 27.28 -5.09 -13.92
C GLY A 31 27.36 -6.13 -15.05
N ARG A 32 28.38 -7.01 -15.02
CA ARG A 32 28.49 -8.14 -15.96
C ARG A 32 27.32 -9.10 -15.84
N ILE A 33 26.92 -9.45 -14.62
CA ILE A 33 25.78 -10.33 -14.34
C ILE A 33 24.49 -9.73 -14.94
N LEU A 34 24.22 -8.44 -14.69
CA LEU A 34 23.05 -7.74 -15.23
C LEU A 34 23.00 -7.79 -16.76
N LEU A 35 24.13 -7.50 -17.43
CA LEU A 35 24.21 -7.52 -18.89
C LEU A 35 24.05 -8.94 -19.46
N GLU A 36 24.67 -9.94 -18.83
CA GLU A 36 24.57 -11.34 -19.24
C GLU A 36 23.13 -11.86 -19.11
N GLN A 37 22.50 -11.63 -17.96
CA GLN A 37 21.11 -12.03 -17.73
C GLN A 37 20.13 -11.27 -18.62
N ALA A 38 20.39 -10.00 -18.95
CA ALA A 38 19.55 -9.25 -19.88
C ALA A 38 19.69 -9.75 -21.34
N ARG A 39 20.83 -10.32 -21.72
CA ARG A 39 21.04 -10.93 -23.05
C ARG A 39 20.39 -12.29 -23.17
N THR A 40 20.46 -13.11 -22.11
CA THR A 40 19.90 -14.47 -22.08
C THR A 40 19.08 -14.71 -20.81
N PRO A 41 17.92 -14.07 -20.67
CA PRO A 41 17.07 -14.24 -19.49
C PRO A 41 16.35 -15.58 -19.56
N ARG A 42 16.10 -16.17 -18.39
CA ARG A 42 15.25 -17.36 -18.23
C ARG A 42 13.77 -16.98 -18.27
N GLU A 43 13.37 -16.22 -19.29
CA GLU A 43 11.95 -15.86 -19.49
C GLU A 43 11.19 -16.97 -20.20
N SER A 44 9.91 -17.13 -19.87
CA SER A 44 9.02 -18.05 -20.57
C SER A 44 8.60 -17.49 -21.93
N ALA A 45 8.32 -18.39 -22.88
CA ALA A 45 7.79 -18.01 -24.19
C ALA A 45 6.43 -17.27 -24.07
N VAL A 46 5.60 -17.68 -23.11
CA VAL A 46 4.29 -17.08 -22.84
C VAL A 46 4.44 -15.62 -22.39
N PHE A 47 5.38 -15.35 -21.49
CA PHE A 47 5.70 -13.98 -21.06
C PHE A 47 6.18 -13.13 -22.23
N GLY A 48 7.17 -13.63 -22.99
CA GLY A 48 7.71 -12.90 -24.14
C GLY A 48 6.65 -12.58 -25.21
N GLU A 49 5.72 -13.50 -25.46
CA GLU A 49 4.60 -13.28 -26.38
C GLU A 49 3.59 -12.25 -25.83
N ALA A 50 3.24 -12.33 -24.55
CA ALA A 50 2.32 -11.40 -23.91
C ALA A 50 2.86 -9.96 -23.93
N VAL A 51 4.14 -9.78 -23.59
CA VAL A 51 4.86 -8.50 -23.69
C VAL A 51 4.84 -7.98 -25.13
N GLY A 52 5.14 -8.82 -26.12
CA GLY A 52 5.15 -8.44 -27.53
C GLY A 52 3.78 -8.02 -28.07
N LYS A 53 2.69 -8.58 -27.53
CA LYS A 53 1.30 -8.24 -27.91
C LYS A 53 0.74 -7.01 -27.21
N PHE A 54 1.43 -6.45 -26.21
CA PHE A 54 0.95 -5.28 -25.49
C PHE A 54 0.78 -4.08 -26.45
N ALA A 55 -0.45 -3.55 -26.51
CA ALA A 55 -0.83 -2.50 -27.46
C ALA A 55 -0.87 -1.09 -26.84
N GLY A 56 -0.87 -0.98 -25.51
CA GLY A 56 -0.84 0.28 -24.78
C GLY A 56 0.53 0.95 -24.82
N SER A 57 0.71 2.02 -24.05
CA SER A 57 2.02 2.64 -23.83
C SER A 57 2.21 2.94 -22.35
N ILE A 58 3.37 2.56 -21.82
CA ILE A 58 3.63 2.57 -20.38
C ILE A 58 5.12 2.81 -20.13
N VAL A 59 5.40 3.50 -19.03
CA VAL A 59 6.75 3.65 -18.48
C VAL A 59 6.81 2.93 -17.15
N LEU A 60 7.69 1.95 -17.01
CA LEU A 60 7.96 1.26 -15.75
C LEU A 60 9.12 1.95 -15.06
N ALA A 61 8.82 2.74 -14.04
CA ALA A 61 9.81 3.40 -13.20
C ALA A 61 10.28 2.45 -12.10
N VAL A 62 11.58 2.18 -12.07
CA VAL A 62 12.24 1.26 -11.14
C VAL A 62 12.97 2.07 -10.09
N PHE A 63 12.54 1.97 -8.84
CA PHE A 63 13.20 2.59 -7.70
C PHE A 63 14.05 1.55 -6.99
N SER A 64 15.37 1.71 -7.10
CA SER A 64 16.33 0.75 -6.56
C SER A 64 17.46 1.44 -5.80
N LYS A 65 18.32 0.62 -5.20
CA LYS A 65 19.60 0.99 -4.60
C LYS A 65 20.69 0.15 -5.25
N VAL A 66 21.82 0.76 -5.60
CA VAL A 66 23.00 0.03 -6.08
C VAL A 66 23.42 -1.02 -5.05
N GLY A 67 23.71 -2.23 -5.49
CA GLY A 67 24.05 -3.35 -4.61
C GLY A 67 22.84 -4.09 -4.02
N CYS A 68 21.61 -3.77 -4.44
CA CYS A 68 20.40 -4.50 -4.02
C CYS A 68 20.34 -5.89 -4.69
N PRO A 69 20.49 -7.01 -3.95
CA PRO A 69 20.58 -8.33 -4.56
C PRO A 69 19.36 -8.72 -5.41
N ASP A 70 18.17 -8.26 -5.01
CA ASP A 70 16.91 -8.57 -5.70
C ASP A 70 16.82 -7.83 -7.06
N CYS A 71 17.54 -6.70 -7.20
CA CYS A 71 17.63 -5.99 -8.47
C CYS A 71 18.41 -6.74 -9.55
N LEU A 72 19.37 -7.59 -9.15
CA LEU A 72 20.12 -8.42 -10.10
C LEU A 72 19.19 -9.35 -10.87
N PHE A 73 18.17 -9.87 -10.19
CA PHE A 73 17.19 -10.76 -10.80
C PHE A 73 16.08 -10.02 -11.55
N LEU A 74 15.55 -8.93 -11.00
CA LEU A 74 14.43 -8.18 -11.58
C LEU A 74 14.81 -7.38 -12.84
N ALA A 75 15.91 -6.61 -12.77
CA ALA A 75 16.23 -5.62 -13.80
C ALA A 75 16.42 -6.22 -15.21
N PRO A 76 17.02 -7.42 -15.37
CA PRO A 76 17.07 -8.11 -16.66
C PRO A 76 15.69 -8.38 -17.29
N PHE A 77 14.69 -8.80 -16.51
CA PHE A 77 13.34 -9.04 -17.02
C PHE A 77 12.71 -7.75 -17.53
N LEU A 78 12.85 -6.65 -16.79
CA LEU A 78 12.34 -5.34 -17.20
C LEU A 78 13.01 -4.87 -18.50
N LYS A 79 14.33 -5.02 -18.62
CA LYS A 79 15.05 -4.68 -19.86
C LYS A 79 14.52 -5.47 -21.06
N ARG A 80 14.15 -6.74 -20.87
CA ARG A 80 13.53 -7.53 -21.94
C ARG A 80 12.16 -7.05 -22.34
N MET A 81 11.37 -6.59 -21.37
CA MET A 81 10.06 -6.03 -21.69
C MET A 81 10.20 -4.83 -22.64
N GLU A 82 11.17 -3.96 -22.37
CA GLU A 82 11.52 -2.82 -23.23
C GLU A 82 12.07 -3.27 -24.60
N ASP A 83 13.00 -4.24 -24.63
CA ASP A 83 13.59 -4.73 -25.90
C ASP A 83 12.57 -5.42 -26.82
N ARG A 84 11.59 -6.09 -26.24
CA ARG A 84 10.55 -6.80 -27.00
C ARG A 84 9.46 -5.88 -27.51
N ASN A 85 9.18 -4.79 -26.81
CA ASN A 85 8.10 -3.88 -27.16
C ASN A 85 8.48 -2.43 -26.87
N PRO A 86 8.73 -1.61 -27.92
CA PRO A 86 9.15 -0.21 -27.76
C PRO A 86 8.08 0.69 -27.12
N ARG A 87 6.84 0.18 -26.90
CA ARG A 87 5.79 0.90 -26.16
C ARG A 87 5.93 0.77 -24.65
N ILE A 88 6.79 -0.13 -24.17
CA ILE A 88 7.16 -0.30 -22.77
C ILE A 88 8.53 0.35 -22.61
N ARG A 89 8.60 1.45 -21.86
CA ARG A 89 9.87 2.09 -21.51
C ARG A 89 10.23 1.77 -20.07
N VAL A 90 11.49 1.50 -19.78
CA VAL A 90 11.96 1.26 -18.41
C VAL A 90 12.93 2.36 -18.01
N VAL A 91 12.72 2.93 -16.82
CA VAL A 91 13.54 4.03 -16.32
C VAL A 91 13.92 3.76 -14.87
N PHE A 92 15.20 3.89 -14.55
CA PHE A 92 15.73 3.60 -13.22
C PHE A 92 15.98 4.90 -12.43
N PHE A 93 15.62 4.86 -11.15
CA PHE A 93 15.76 5.94 -10.20
C PHE A 93 16.42 5.42 -8.92
N ARG A 94 17.21 6.27 -8.27
CA ARG A 94 17.63 6.01 -6.90
C ARG A 94 16.43 6.18 -5.99
N ARG A 95 16.06 5.14 -5.27
CA ARG A 95 14.87 5.16 -4.40
C ARG A 95 14.96 6.26 -3.34
N GLU A 96 16.15 6.56 -2.83
CA GLU A 96 16.40 7.60 -1.81
C GLU A 96 15.90 8.98 -2.24
N ASP A 97 15.95 9.30 -3.54
CA ASP A 97 15.50 10.59 -4.07
C ASP A 97 13.97 10.69 -4.19
N HIS A 98 13.25 9.56 -4.05
CA HIS A 98 11.82 9.45 -4.33
C HIS A 98 11.02 8.71 -3.22
N LEU A 99 11.52 8.70 -1.99
CA LEU A 99 10.91 7.99 -0.86
C LEU A 99 9.42 8.31 -0.66
N LYS A 100 9.05 9.60 -0.75
CA LYS A 100 7.66 10.05 -0.58
C LYS A 100 6.73 9.43 -1.60
N LEU A 101 7.13 9.43 -2.87
CA LEU A 101 6.35 8.85 -3.97
C LEU A 101 6.20 7.34 -3.80
N VAL A 102 7.30 6.63 -3.53
CA VAL A 102 7.30 5.17 -3.34
C VAL A 102 6.43 4.77 -2.14
N LEU A 103 6.56 5.49 -1.02
CA LEU A 103 5.75 5.28 0.18
C LEU A 103 4.27 5.56 -0.08
N ALA A 104 3.95 6.68 -0.74
CA ALA A 104 2.58 7.04 -1.03
C ALA A 104 1.89 6.07 -2.00
N ALA A 105 2.64 5.52 -2.96
CA ALA A 105 2.13 4.56 -3.95
C ALA A 105 1.95 3.14 -3.39
N THR A 106 2.85 2.69 -2.50
CA THR A 106 2.92 1.27 -2.10
C THR A 106 2.68 1.01 -0.61
N GLY A 107 2.74 2.05 0.23
CA GLY A 107 2.70 1.93 1.68
C GLY A 107 4.02 1.50 2.33
N VAL A 108 5.06 1.22 1.54
CA VAL A 108 6.40 0.85 2.02
C VAL A 108 7.48 1.51 1.17
N THR A 109 8.75 1.44 1.60
CA THR A 109 9.90 1.97 0.85
C THR A 109 10.90 0.89 0.44
N ARG A 110 10.41 -0.33 0.20
CA ARG A 110 11.23 -1.51 -0.16
C ARG A 110 11.85 -1.35 -1.56
N VAL A 111 13.04 -1.91 -1.75
CA VAL A 111 13.71 -2.01 -3.06
C VAL A 111 13.81 -3.46 -3.53
N PRO A 112 13.83 -3.71 -4.85
CA PRO A 112 13.37 -2.79 -5.89
C PRO A 112 11.86 -2.56 -5.82
N THR A 113 11.39 -1.35 -6.15
CA THR A 113 9.96 -1.11 -6.42
C THR A 113 9.78 -0.72 -7.87
N VAL A 114 8.79 -1.30 -8.56
CA VAL A 114 8.41 -0.92 -9.93
C VAL A 114 7.02 -0.33 -9.90
N LEU A 115 6.90 0.89 -10.42
CA LEU A 115 5.64 1.61 -10.56
C LEU A 115 5.35 1.90 -12.03
N PRO A 116 4.11 1.66 -12.50
CA PRO A 116 3.70 1.99 -13.85
C PRO A 116 3.32 3.47 -13.97
N PHE A 117 3.75 4.12 -15.03
CA PHE A 117 3.46 5.52 -15.36
C PHE A 117 2.98 5.64 -16.80
N THR A 118 2.19 6.68 -17.07
CA THR A 118 1.99 7.17 -18.43
C THR A 118 3.28 7.80 -18.96
N ASN A 119 3.40 8.00 -20.28
CA ASN A 119 4.53 8.73 -20.86
C ASN A 119 4.67 10.17 -20.33
N GLY A 120 3.57 10.78 -19.90
CA GLY A 120 3.55 12.12 -19.31
C GLY A 120 3.89 12.16 -17.82
N GLY A 121 4.35 11.04 -17.23
CA GLY A 121 4.79 11.01 -15.83
C GLY A 121 3.67 10.92 -14.81
N VAL A 122 2.43 10.62 -15.21
CA VAL A 122 1.32 10.34 -14.26
C VAL A 122 1.37 8.90 -13.80
N LEU A 123 1.41 8.66 -12.49
CA LEU A 123 1.40 7.33 -11.88
C LEU A 123 0.10 6.59 -12.21
N LEU A 124 0.20 5.31 -12.54
CA LEU A 124 -0.91 4.39 -12.82
C LEU A 124 -1.09 3.42 -11.65
N LYS A 125 -2.25 2.80 -11.55
CA LYS A 125 -2.50 1.78 -10.52
C LYS A 125 -1.58 0.58 -10.67
N GLY A 126 -1.19 -0.04 -9.57
CA GLY A 126 -0.35 -1.24 -9.58
C GLY A 126 1.08 -0.94 -9.13
N ALA A 127 1.72 -1.95 -8.55
CA ALA A 127 3.09 -1.88 -8.09
C ALA A 127 3.66 -3.28 -7.95
N PHE A 128 4.95 -3.43 -8.23
CA PHE A 128 5.76 -4.57 -7.81
C PHE A 128 6.72 -4.11 -6.72
N VAL A 129 6.84 -4.86 -5.62
CA VAL A 129 7.54 -4.41 -4.41
C VAL A 129 8.45 -5.50 -3.87
N GLY A 130 9.76 -5.32 -4.07
CA GLY A 130 10.83 -6.22 -3.61
C GLY A 130 10.97 -7.47 -4.48
N HIS A 131 10.08 -8.43 -4.25
CA HIS A 131 10.09 -9.78 -4.80
C HIS A 131 8.65 -10.24 -5.05
N PRO A 132 8.42 -11.32 -5.82
CA PRO A 132 7.08 -11.85 -6.02
C PRO A 132 6.38 -12.16 -4.69
N ARG A 133 5.06 -11.98 -4.62
CA ARG A 133 4.23 -12.22 -3.42
C ARG A 133 4.36 -13.66 -2.93
N ARG A 134 4.57 -14.60 -3.85
CA ARG A 134 4.80 -16.01 -3.52
C ARG A 134 6.01 -16.23 -2.59
N VAL A 135 7.02 -15.37 -2.67
CA VAL A 135 8.19 -15.40 -1.77
C VAL A 135 7.78 -15.05 -0.33
N ASP A 136 6.87 -14.08 -0.14
CA ASP A 136 6.34 -13.76 1.20
C ASP A 136 5.53 -14.93 1.77
N GLU A 137 4.69 -15.57 0.95
CA GLU A 137 3.91 -16.75 1.36
C GLU A 137 4.82 -17.90 1.80
N ASP A 138 5.88 -18.17 1.05
CA ASP A 138 6.83 -19.23 1.38
C ASP A 138 7.72 -18.86 2.57
N TRP A 139 8.01 -17.58 2.82
CA TRP A 139 8.67 -17.14 4.06
C TRP A 139 7.80 -17.31 5.30
N GLU A 140 6.50 -17.06 5.19
CA GLU A 140 5.53 -17.29 6.26
C GLU A 140 5.38 -18.78 6.56
N ALA A 141 5.34 -19.61 5.51
CA ALA A 141 5.33 -21.07 5.65
C ALA A 141 6.65 -21.61 6.20
N ALA A 142 7.78 -20.96 5.89
CA ALA A 142 9.08 -21.24 6.47
C ALA A 142 9.10 -20.81 7.95
N GLY A 143 8.73 -21.75 8.82
CA GLY A 143 8.61 -21.55 10.27
C GLY A 143 9.92 -21.19 11.00
N ASP A 144 11.08 -21.18 10.33
CA ASP A 144 12.38 -20.87 10.92
C ASP A 144 13.30 -20.04 9.99
N ALA A 145 14.34 -19.43 10.58
CA ALA A 145 15.26 -18.53 9.89
C ALA A 145 16.20 -19.23 8.89
N SER A 146 16.47 -20.53 9.03
CA SER A 146 17.25 -21.28 8.04
C SER A 146 16.41 -21.53 6.79
N SER A 147 15.16 -21.96 6.97
CA SER A 147 14.22 -22.19 5.89
C SER A 147 13.91 -20.90 5.11
N ARG A 148 13.74 -19.76 5.80
CA ARG A 148 13.56 -18.46 5.12
C ARG A 148 14.77 -18.06 4.29
N ARG A 149 15.99 -18.32 4.79
CA ARG A 149 17.22 -18.07 4.02
C ARG A 149 17.31 -18.94 2.77
N ALA A 150 16.86 -20.20 2.84
CA ALA A 150 16.79 -21.07 1.67
C ALA A 150 15.80 -20.53 0.62
N VAL A 151 14.63 -20.04 1.03
CA VAL A 151 13.67 -19.36 0.15
C VAL A 151 14.29 -18.13 -0.52
N THR A 152 14.96 -17.27 0.26
CA THR A 152 15.66 -16.09 -0.27
C THR A 152 16.74 -16.47 -1.28
N GLN A 153 17.51 -17.54 -1.02
CA GLN A 153 18.56 -18.01 -1.91
C GLN A 153 17.98 -18.57 -3.22
N ALA A 154 16.89 -19.33 -3.16
CA ALA A 154 16.22 -19.89 -4.32
C ALA A 154 15.60 -18.82 -5.22
N TYR A 155 15.05 -17.76 -4.63
CA TYR A 155 14.61 -16.58 -5.37
C TYR A 155 15.79 -15.85 -6.04
N ARG A 156 16.83 -15.52 -5.26
CA ARG A 156 17.99 -14.75 -5.76
C ARG A 156 18.84 -15.51 -6.77
N SER A 157 18.84 -16.84 -6.75
CA SER A 157 19.52 -17.65 -7.77
C SER A 157 18.81 -17.64 -9.11
N GLY A 158 17.53 -17.21 -9.16
CA GLY A 158 16.69 -17.28 -10.35
C GLY A 158 16.36 -18.71 -10.78
N GLU A 159 16.51 -19.69 -9.87
CA GLU A 159 16.08 -21.08 -10.09
C GLU A 159 14.59 -21.26 -9.79
N ALA A 160 14.03 -20.42 -8.91
CA ALA A 160 12.62 -20.45 -8.53
C ALA A 160 11.96 -19.07 -8.74
N TYR A 161 10.62 -19.04 -8.68
CA TYR A 161 9.78 -17.84 -8.73
C TYR A 161 9.77 -17.04 -10.04
N GLY A 162 10.46 -17.50 -11.09
CA GLY A 162 10.41 -16.88 -12.43
C GLY A 162 8.98 -16.69 -12.96
N PRO A 163 8.13 -17.74 -12.98
CA PRO A 163 6.73 -17.60 -13.42
C PRO A 163 5.90 -16.63 -12.56
N ASP A 164 6.15 -16.57 -11.25
CA ASP A 164 5.48 -15.63 -10.34
C ASP A 164 5.89 -14.19 -10.64
N LEU A 165 7.20 -13.96 -10.85
CA LEU A 165 7.72 -12.66 -11.28
C LEU A 165 7.10 -12.22 -12.60
N GLU A 166 7.12 -13.09 -13.61
CA GLU A 166 6.54 -12.82 -14.93
C GLU A 166 5.07 -12.43 -14.83
N LYS A 167 4.29 -13.18 -14.05
CA LYS A 167 2.87 -12.92 -13.82
C LYS A 167 2.64 -11.54 -13.21
N GLU A 168 3.42 -11.17 -12.21
CA GLU A 168 3.29 -9.86 -11.55
C GLU A 168 3.75 -8.70 -12.43
N LEU A 169 4.81 -8.88 -13.24
CA LEU A 169 5.25 -7.89 -14.22
C LEU A 169 4.21 -7.68 -15.33
N LEU A 170 3.57 -8.74 -15.81
CA LEU A 170 2.47 -8.63 -16.77
C LEU A 170 1.26 -7.90 -16.18
N ALA A 171 0.99 -8.07 -14.88
CA ALA A 171 -0.08 -7.33 -14.21
C ALA A 171 0.15 -5.81 -14.25
N LEU A 172 1.41 -5.35 -14.23
CA LEU A 172 1.72 -3.92 -14.38
C LEU A 172 1.33 -3.39 -15.77
N LEU A 173 1.34 -4.22 -16.82
CA LEU A 173 0.91 -3.80 -18.16
C LEU A 173 -0.61 -3.65 -18.28
N GLN A 174 -1.38 -4.16 -17.31
CA GLN A 174 -2.85 -4.00 -17.26
C GLN A 174 -3.27 -2.68 -16.61
N SER A 175 -2.30 -1.86 -16.19
CA SER A 175 -2.52 -0.59 -15.50
C SER A 175 -2.96 0.50 -16.46
N ASP A 176 -4.27 0.71 -16.60
CA ASP A 176 -4.86 1.65 -17.56
C ASP A 176 -5.46 2.91 -16.92
N SER A 177 -5.49 2.96 -15.58
CA SER A 177 -6.07 4.06 -14.83
C SER A 177 -5.04 4.74 -13.91
N PRO A 178 -5.09 6.08 -13.78
CA PRO A 178 -4.25 6.81 -12.84
C PRO A 178 -4.36 6.27 -11.42
N PHE A 179 -3.24 6.29 -10.70
CA PHE A 179 -3.21 6.05 -9.27
C PHE A 179 -3.88 7.22 -8.57
N GLY A 180 -5.05 6.95 -8.00
CA GLY A 180 -5.68 7.79 -6.99
C GLY A 180 -5.73 7.00 -5.70
N ARG A 181 -5.34 7.63 -4.58
CA ARG A 181 -5.84 7.18 -3.27
C ARG A 181 -7.37 7.15 -3.35
N ALA A 182 -8.03 6.26 -2.62
CA ALA A 182 -9.48 6.24 -2.55
C ALA A 182 -9.99 7.64 -2.17
N GLY A 183 -10.47 8.38 -3.17
CA GLY A 183 -10.69 9.82 -3.08
C GLY A 183 -10.37 10.48 -4.44
N GLU A 184 -11.44 10.73 -5.19
CA GLU A 184 -11.53 11.55 -6.42
C GLU A 184 -11.38 10.82 -7.78
N GLY A 185 -12.53 10.68 -8.45
CA GLY A 185 -12.65 10.23 -9.84
C GLY A 185 -13.81 9.26 -10.05
N VAL A 186 -14.99 9.81 -10.35
CA VAL A 186 -16.22 9.17 -10.89
C VAL A 186 -16.25 7.64 -10.80
N ARG A 187 -16.99 7.12 -9.82
CA ARG A 187 -17.52 5.75 -9.87
C ARG A 187 -18.10 5.50 -11.26
N SER A 188 -17.51 4.57 -12.01
CA SER A 188 -18.15 4.01 -13.19
C SER A 188 -19.54 3.50 -12.79
N ALA A 189 -20.51 3.66 -13.69
CA ALA A 189 -21.95 3.46 -13.51
C ALA A 189 -22.39 2.00 -13.27
N SER A 190 -21.65 1.21 -12.49
CA SER A 190 -22.05 -0.16 -12.12
C SER A 190 -21.48 -0.58 -10.76
N LEU A 191 -22.38 -0.78 -9.80
CA LEU A 191 -22.24 -1.51 -8.52
C LEU A 191 -21.15 -1.10 -7.50
N GLY A 192 -20.27 -0.12 -7.76
CA GLY A 192 -19.19 0.25 -6.83
C GLY A 192 -19.63 0.97 -5.54
N PHE A 193 -18.94 0.76 -4.41
CA PHE A 193 -19.11 1.52 -3.15
C PHE A 193 -18.35 2.88 -3.20
N SER A 194 -18.77 3.90 -2.43
CA SER A 194 -18.22 5.29 -2.42
C SER A 194 -17.78 5.70 -1.04
N SER A 195 -18.43 5.09 -0.06
CA SER A 195 -18.26 5.37 1.33
C SER A 195 -18.48 4.05 2.04
N GLN A 196 -17.83 3.94 3.19
CA GLN A 196 -18.16 2.94 4.18
C GLN A 196 -18.76 3.66 5.39
N ILE A 197 -19.70 2.98 6.06
CA ILE A 197 -20.25 3.40 7.33
C ILE A 197 -20.13 2.23 8.28
N VAL A 198 -19.58 2.46 9.47
CA VAL A 198 -19.67 1.51 10.59
C VAL A 198 -20.73 1.99 11.57
N TYR A 199 -21.58 1.09 12.04
CA TYR A 199 -22.56 1.37 13.10
C TYR A 199 -22.19 0.59 14.35
N LEU A 200 -21.96 1.31 15.45
CA LEU A 200 -21.67 0.73 16.75
C LEU A 200 -22.94 0.81 17.63
N PRO A 201 -23.48 -0.33 18.11
CA PRO A 201 -24.68 -0.38 18.95
C PRO A 201 -24.42 -0.01 20.42
N TYR A 202 -25.19 0.96 20.93
CA TYR A 202 -25.03 1.62 22.22
C TYR A 202 -26.35 1.53 23.00
N PRO A 203 -26.33 1.35 24.34
CA PRO A 203 -27.55 1.51 25.14
C PRO A 203 -28.13 2.93 25.04
N ASP A 204 -27.28 3.96 25.08
CA ASP A 204 -27.66 5.35 24.80
C ASP A 204 -26.53 6.09 24.05
N PRO A 205 -26.71 6.42 22.75
CA PRO A 205 -25.67 7.08 21.96
C PRO A 205 -25.30 8.49 22.48
N ARG A 206 -26.15 9.10 23.31
CA ARG A 206 -25.86 10.42 23.89
C ARG A 206 -24.72 10.39 24.91
N ARG A 207 -24.48 9.25 25.57
CA ARG A 207 -23.46 9.12 26.62
C ARG A 207 -22.02 9.23 26.08
N ALA A 208 -21.82 8.87 24.83
CA ALA A 208 -20.53 9.00 24.15
C ALA A 208 -20.45 10.20 23.19
N ALA A 209 -21.52 10.99 23.05
CA ALA A 209 -21.55 12.11 22.11
C ALA A 209 -20.38 13.09 22.32
N ASP A 210 -20.12 13.44 23.59
CA ASP A 210 -19.01 14.31 23.98
C ASP A 210 -17.64 13.79 23.49
N PHE A 211 -17.42 12.49 23.63
CA PHE A 211 -16.18 11.85 23.23
C PHE A 211 -15.92 12.00 21.73
N TYR A 212 -16.92 11.72 20.89
CA TYR A 212 -16.76 11.85 19.44
C TYR A 212 -16.75 13.31 18.96
N GLU A 213 -17.58 14.17 19.54
CA GLU A 213 -17.78 15.55 19.07
C GLU A 213 -16.74 16.53 19.61
N ARG A 214 -16.35 16.44 20.89
CA ARG A 214 -15.40 17.38 21.52
C ARG A 214 -14.00 16.83 21.64
N HIS A 215 -13.85 15.58 22.08
CA HIS A 215 -12.53 14.99 22.27
C HIS A 215 -11.88 14.57 20.94
N LEU A 216 -12.61 13.83 20.10
CA LEU A 216 -12.15 13.45 18.76
C LEU A 216 -12.47 14.49 17.67
N LYS A 217 -13.27 15.51 17.98
CA LYS A 217 -13.59 16.63 17.08
C LYS A 217 -14.17 16.19 15.73
N LEU A 218 -14.93 15.09 15.71
CA LEU A 218 -15.55 14.61 14.49
C LEU A 218 -16.73 15.49 14.10
N GLU A 219 -16.91 15.71 12.80
CA GLU A 219 -18.04 16.47 12.27
C GLU A 219 -19.33 15.65 12.42
N LEU A 220 -20.28 16.16 13.21
CA LEU A 220 -21.62 15.57 13.33
C LEU A 220 -22.46 15.90 12.09
N LEU A 221 -22.83 14.88 11.32
CA LEU A 221 -23.64 15.00 10.11
C LEU A 221 -25.14 14.87 10.39
N GLN A 222 -25.51 14.01 11.34
CA GLN A 222 -26.91 13.75 11.69
C GLN A 222 -27.02 13.33 13.15
N ALA A 223 -28.04 13.83 13.85
CA ALA A 223 -28.37 13.40 15.21
C ALA A 223 -29.89 13.22 15.39
N SER A 224 -30.25 12.15 16.09
CA SER A 224 -31.60 11.86 16.59
C SER A 224 -31.51 11.22 17.98
N GLU A 225 -32.65 10.84 18.56
CA GLU A 225 -32.67 10.09 19.82
C GLU A 225 -31.99 8.71 19.72
N THR A 226 -31.95 8.14 18.52
CA THR A 226 -31.50 6.76 18.26
C THR A 226 -30.21 6.68 17.45
N LEU A 227 -29.69 7.78 16.92
CA LEU A 227 -28.52 7.81 16.05
C LEU A 227 -27.72 9.09 16.25
N ARG A 228 -26.39 8.98 16.22
CA ARG A 228 -25.48 10.07 15.89
C ARG A 228 -24.51 9.60 14.82
N LEU A 229 -24.45 10.30 13.69
CA LEU A 229 -23.62 9.95 12.54
C LEU A 229 -22.54 11.02 12.37
N TYR A 230 -21.29 10.58 12.34
CA TYR A 230 -20.11 11.43 12.25
C TYR A 230 -19.34 11.19 10.95
N ARG A 231 -18.73 12.24 10.42
CA ARG A 231 -17.69 12.14 9.40
C ARG A 231 -16.35 11.87 10.06
N VAL A 232 -15.68 10.80 9.63
CA VAL A 232 -14.30 10.47 10.03
C VAL A 232 -13.32 11.00 8.99
N SER A 233 -13.64 10.79 7.71
CA SER A 233 -12.91 11.32 6.55
C SER A 233 -13.88 11.55 5.38
N ASP A 234 -13.37 11.97 4.22
CA ASP A 234 -14.18 12.24 3.03
C ASP A 234 -15.03 11.05 2.58
N SER A 235 -14.58 9.81 2.84
CA SER A 235 -15.24 8.56 2.41
C SER A 235 -15.50 7.55 3.55
N SER A 236 -15.44 7.98 4.81
CA SER A 236 -15.69 7.11 5.97
C SER A 236 -16.56 7.81 7.01
N LEU A 237 -17.63 7.13 7.42
CA LEU A 237 -18.58 7.60 8.42
C LEU A 237 -18.66 6.61 9.59
N LEU A 238 -18.91 7.16 10.77
CA LEU A 238 -19.12 6.38 11.99
C LEU A 238 -20.46 6.75 12.61
N GLY A 239 -21.33 5.77 12.77
CA GLY A 239 -22.62 5.90 13.44
C GLY A 239 -22.59 5.24 14.81
N ILE A 240 -23.05 5.95 15.84
CA ILE A 240 -23.40 5.34 17.13
C ILE A 240 -24.93 5.34 17.27
N VAL A 241 -25.48 4.21 17.70
CA VAL A 241 -26.90 3.91 17.46
C VAL A 241 -27.51 3.15 18.64
N ARG A 242 -28.77 3.48 18.97
CA ARG A 242 -29.46 2.90 20.12
C ARG A 242 -29.84 1.43 19.86
N GLY A 243 -29.59 0.60 20.87
CA GLY A 243 -30.09 -0.77 20.93
C GLY A 243 -29.19 -1.78 20.21
N PRO A 244 -29.42 -3.08 20.42
CA PRO A 244 -28.64 -4.14 19.80
C PRO A 244 -28.88 -4.20 18.28
N ARG A 245 -27.84 -4.57 17.52
CA ARG A 245 -27.91 -4.79 16.06
C ARG A 245 -29.05 -5.74 15.64
N ALA A 246 -29.46 -6.64 16.52
CA ALA A 246 -30.55 -7.59 16.32
C ALA A 246 -31.92 -6.93 16.03
N GLU A 247 -32.12 -5.68 16.44
CA GLU A 247 -33.39 -4.94 16.28
C GLU A 247 -33.51 -4.19 14.95
N TRP A 248 -32.44 -4.13 14.13
CA TRP A 248 -32.42 -3.34 12.89
C TRP A 248 -32.73 -4.15 11.61
N GLY A 249 -33.23 -5.38 11.78
CA GLY A 249 -33.46 -6.35 10.70
C GLY A 249 -32.26 -7.29 10.50
N ARG A 250 -32.51 -8.60 10.51
CA ARG A 250 -31.49 -9.62 10.25
C ARG A 250 -31.54 -10.05 8.78
N SER A 251 -30.38 -10.23 8.15
CA SER A 251 -30.30 -11.20 7.06
C SER A 251 -30.50 -12.60 7.65
N ASP A 252 -31.06 -13.51 6.86
CA ASP A 252 -31.21 -14.94 7.18
C ASP A 252 -29.91 -15.62 7.66
N ALA A 253 -28.75 -15.11 7.25
CA ALA A 253 -27.44 -15.47 7.77
C ALA A 253 -27.12 -14.75 9.10
N SER A 254 -27.66 -15.20 10.24
CA SER A 254 -27.31 -14.64 11.55
C SER A 254 -26.12 -15.38 12.18
N VAL A 255 -25.00 -14.67 12.36
CA VAL A 255 -23.89 -15.09 13.22
C VAL A 255 -24.12 -14.50 14.61
N GLU A 256 -24.00 -15.33 15.66
CA GLU A 256 -23.96 -14.85 17.05
C GLU A 256 -22.67 -14.07 17.31
N HIS A 257 -22.79 -12.98 18.07
CA HIS A 257 -21.85 -11.87 18.29
C HIS A 257 -20.34 -12.14 18.07
N PRO A 258 -19.63 -11.23 17.38
CA PRO A 258 -18.21 -11.07 17.63
C PRO A 258 -18.01 -10.13 18.83
N ASP A 259 -17.45 -10.66 19.92
CA ASP A 259 -16.75 -9.82 20.88
C ASP A 259 -15.67 -9.01 20.12
N SER A 260 -15.67 -7.69 20.33
CA SER A 260 -14.70 -6.70 19.85
C SER A 260 -14.74 -6.34 18.35
N VAL A 261 -15.62 -5.39 18.00
CA VAL A 261 -15.35 -4.50 16.85
C VAL A 261 -14.34 -3.46 17.33
N ALA A 262 -13.13 -3.46 16.74
CA ALA A 262 -12.18 -2.37 16.90
C ALA A 262 -12.28 -1.41 15.71
N VAL A 263 -12.41 -0.11 15.97
CA VAL A 263 -12.40 0.93 14.93
C VAL A 263 -11.00 1.53 14.85
N THR A 264 -10.33 1.42 13.71
CA THR A 264 -9.03 2.06 13.49
C THR A 264 -9.19 3.40 12.77
N LEU A 265 -8.78 4.47 13.43
CA LEU A 265 -8.67 5.82 12.88
C LEU A 265 -7.22 6.02 12.41
N VAL A 266 -7.03 6.22 11.11
CA VAL A 266 -5.71 6.41 10.51
C VAL A 266 -5.42 7.91 10.39
N THR A 267 -4.24 8.33 10.84
CA THR A 267 -3.82 9.73 10.85
C THR A 267 -2.32 9.87 10.56
N ASP A 268 -1.90 11.03 10.08
CA ASP A 268 -0.48 11.36 9.88
C ASP A 268 0.23 11.80 11.17
N ASP A 269 -0.51 12.03 12.27
CA ASP A 269 0.05 12.48 13.54
C ASP A 269 -0.60 11.77 14.75
N ALA A 270 -0.22 10.51 14.99
CA ALA A 270 -0.73 9.77 16.14
C ALA A 270 -0.19 10.29 17.48
N ILE A 271 0.98 10.93 17.50
CA ILE A 271 1.56 11.49 18.74
C ILE A 271 0.77 12.72 19.16
N GLY A 272 0.51 13.64 18.23
CA GLY A 272 -0.29 14.84 18.51
C GLY A 272 -1.69 14.49 19.02
N TRP A 273 -2.32 13.44 18.47
CA TRP A 273 -3.58 12.93 18.98
C TRP A 273 -3.48 12.34 20.39
N HIS A 274 -2.44 11.55 20.68
CA HIS A 274 -2.21 10.97 22.01
C HIS A 274 -2.06 12.06 23.07
N ASP A 275 -1.19 13.04 22.83
CA ASP A 275 -0.91 14.14 23.76
C ASP A 275 -2.15 15.03 23.96
N SER A 276 -2.85 15.35 22.86
CA SER A 276 -4.06 16.17 22.88
C SER A 276 -5.17 15.51 23.71
N LEU A 277 -5.41 14.21 23.54
CA LEU A 277 -6.44 13.49 24.28
C LEU A 277 -6.08 13.37 25.76
N ARG A 278 -4.81 13.11 26.07
CA ARG A 278 -4.31 13.06 27.45
C ARG A 278 -4.46 14.40 28.17
N ALA A 279 -4.14 15.50 27.50
CA ALA A 279 -4.30 16.85 28.04
C ALA A 279 -5.78 17.20 28.32
N GLN A 280 -6.71 16.59 27.58
CA GLN A 280 -8.15 16.72 27.80
C GLN A 280 -8.69 15.79 28.91
N GLY A 281 -7.83 14.97 29.54
CA GLY A 281 -8.22 14.03 30.59
C GLY A 281 -8.82 12.72 30.08
N VAL A 282 -8.72 12.42 28.78
CA VAL A 282 -9.18 11.15 28.22
C VAL A 282 -8.18 10.04 28.59
N PRO A 283 -8.65 8.90 29.15
CA PRO A 283 -7.79 7.74 29.37
C PRO A 283 -7.32 7.16 28.04
N VAL A 284 -6.02 7.29 27.76
CA VAL A 284 -5.38 6.72 26.58
C VAL A 284 -4.41 5.62 27.00
N GLY A 285 -4.39 4.53 26.24
CA GLY A 285 -3.44 3.45 26.43
C GLY A 285 -2.01 3.89 26.12
N ASP A 286 -1.06 3.04 26.48
CA ASP A 286 0.35 3.29 26.18
C ASP A 286 0.57 3.36 24.68
N TYR A 287 1.49 4.26 24.30
CA TYR A 287 1.91 4.42 22.92
C TYR A 287 2.77 3.22 22.51
N ALA A 288 2.43 2.57 21.40
CA ALA A 288 3.13 1.40 20.90
C ALA A 288 3.67 1.65 19.48
N PHE A 289 4.93 1.29 19.28
CA PHE A 289 5.57 1.26 17.97
C PHE A 289 5.72 -0.20 17.51
N MET A 290 5.05 -0.58 16.41
CA MET A 290 5.02 -1.94 15.90
C MET A 290 6.03 -2.08 14.75
N TYR A 291 7.25 -2.55 15.04
CA TYR A 291 8.32 -2.71 14.02
C TYR A 291 8.38 -4.10 13.38
N GLN A 292 7.75 -5.12 14.00
CA GLN A 292 7.82 -6.51 13.52
C GLN A 292 6.77 -6.84 12.44
N GLU A 293 5.99 -5.86 12.00
CA GLU A 293 4.91 -6.01 11.02
C GLU A 293 5.39 -5.63 9.60
N LYS A 294 4.76 -6.20 8.56
CA LYS A 294 5.10 -5.94 7.14
C LYS A 294 5.06 -4.45 6.76
N VAL A 295 4.25 -3.68 7.47
CA VAL A 295 4.19 -2.21 7.40
C VAL A 295 4.32 -1.71 8.83
N PRO A 296 5.41 -1.01 9.21
CA PRO A 296 5.51 -0.51 10.56
C PRO A 296 4.49 0.61 10.76
N PHE A 297 3.96 0.66 11.97
CA PHE A 297 3.05 1.71 12.38
C PHE A 297 3.21 2.01 13.86
N ARG A 298 2.85 3.22 14.22
CA ARG A 298 2.63 3.64 15.59
C ARG A 298 1.14 3.60 15.87
N ARG A 299 0.79 3.21 17.09
CA ARG A 299 -0.60 3.23 17.53
C ARG A 299 -0.72 3.52 19.01
N PHE A 300 -1.92 3.91 19.41
CA PHE A 300 -2.41 3.78 20.77
C PHE A 300 -3.88 3.40 20.76
N LEU A 301 -4.35 2.82 21.86
CA LEU A 301 -5.74 2.42 22.02
C LEU A 301 -6.45 3.39 22.95
N ILE A 302 -7.71 3.67 22.65
CA ILE A 302 -8.63 4.41 23.51
C ILE A 302 -9.93 3.64 23.60
N ASN A 303 -10.52 3.60 24.78
CA ASN A 303 -11.88 3.10 24.92
C ASN A 303 -12.82 4.29 24.98
N ASP A 304 -13.90 4.21 24.22
CA ASP A 304 -14.97 5.18 24.35
C ASP A 304 -15.77 4.94 25.65
N PRO A 305 -16.66 5.88 26.04
CA PRO A 305 -17.44 5.75 27.28
C PRO A 305 -18.35 4.52 27.37
N GLU A 306 -18.65 3.86 26.25
CA GLU A 306 -19.50 2.66 26.19
C GLU A 306 -18.70 1.36 26.01
N GLY A 307 -17.37 1.44 26.03
CA GLY A 307 -16.47 0.29 26.03
C GLY A 307 -16.02 -0.19 24.65
N TYR A 308 -16.29 0.55 23.58
CA TYR A 308 -15.70 0.26 22.27
C TYR A 308 -14.24 0.68 22.23
N THR A 309 -13.38 -0.21 21.73
CA THR A 309 -11.98 0.10 21.50
C THR A 309 -11.81 0.78 20.14
N LEU A 310 -11.23 1.98 20.18
CA LEU A 310 -10.71 2.66 19.02
C LEU A 310 -9.19 2.57 19.04
N GLU A 311 -8.61 2.36 17.87
CA GLU A 311 -7.18 2.47 17.65
C GLU A 311 -6.91 3.72 16.84
N VAL A 312 -6.01 4.58 17.33
CA VAL A 312 -5.46 5.65 16.51
C VAL A 312 -4.11 5.17 15.98
N ARG A 313 -3.98 5.10 14.66
CA ARG A 313 -2.82 4.53 13.97
C ARG A 313 -2.19 5.56 13.03
N GLN A 314 -0.87 5.60 13.05
CA GLN A 314 -0.06 6.30 12.06
C GLN A 314 0.90 5.29 11.43
N PHE A 315 0.83 5.13 10.11
CA PHE A 315 1.86 4.39 9.40
C PHE A 315 3.17 5.17 9.45
N VAL A 316 4.27 4.46 9.72
CA VAL A 316 5.59 5.10 9.81
C VAL A 316 6.47 4.58 8.71
N ASP A 317 7.32 5.47 8.18
CA ASP A 317 8.36 5.04 7.26
C ASP A 317 9.31 4.12 8.04
N ALA A 318 9.54 2.92 7.51
CA ALA A 318 10.61 2.07 7.99
C ALA A 318 11.91 2.73 7.54
N GLY A 319 12.43 3.65 8.37
CA GLY A 319 13.77 4.19 8.18
C GLY A 319 14.77 3.04 7.96
N PRO A 320 15.92 3.30 7.30
CA PRO A 320 16.78 2.24 6.81
C PRO A 320 17.27 1.35 7.96
N SER A 321 16.95 0.06 7.90
CA SER A 321 17.65 -1.02 8.61
C SER A 321 18.98 -1.35 7.93
#